data_AF-A0A8T3BWK1-F1
#
_entry.id   AF-A0A8T3BWK1-F1
#
_cell.length_a   1.000
_cell.length_b   1.000
_cell.length_c   1.000
_cell.angle_alpha   90.00
_cell.angle_beta   90.00
_cell.angle_gamma   90.00
#
_symmetry.space_group_name_H-M   'P 1'
#
loop_
_entity.id
_entity.type
_entity.pdbx_description
1 polymer ?
#
loop_
_entity_poly.entity_id
_entity_poly.type
_entity_poly.pdbx_seq_one_letter_code
_entity_poly.pdbx_strand_id
1 'polypeptide(L)'
;MAEVERLLSTEQKTIDYRSPDDGNLPDHRPTNACMRVVGYLSRALEVAFSALEGLNKQSFLTELGDRLHRGLLFHWQKFTFNPSGGLRLKRDITEYGDFVRRFNAPSVDEKFELLGIMANVFIVAPESLASLFEGTPGIQKDGLRFVQLRDDYRTAKIASRISGIVAES
;
A
#
# COMPACT_ATOMS: atom_id res chain seq x y z
N MET A 1 -6.43 -16.28 -0.82
CA MET A 1 -5.28 -15.38 -0.57
C MET A 1 -3.96 -15.94 -1.07
N ALA A 2 -3.69 -17.24 -0.96
CA ALA A 2 -2.46 -17.85 -1.50
C ALA A 2 -2.14 -17.45 -2.95
N GLU A 3 -3.14 -17.41 -3.84
CA GLU A 3 -2.92 -16.96 -5.23
C GLU A 3 -2.56 -15.48 -5.33
N VAL A 4 -3.12 -14.61 -4.49
CA VAL A 4 -2.72 -13.19 -4.41
C VAL A 4 -1.27 -13.08 -3.99
N GLU A 5 -0.86 -13.81 -2.95
CA GLU A 5 0.54 -13.84 -2.49
C GLU A 5 1.49 -14.38 -3.56
N ARG A 6 1.06 -15.40 -4.30
CA ARG A 6 1.81 -15.95 -5.43
C ARG A 6 1.98 -14.90 -6.52
N LEU A 7 0.89 -14.26 -6.96
CA LEU A 7 0.94 -13.21 -7.99
C LEU A 7 1.83 -12.04 -7.57
N LEU A 8 1.67 -11.54 -6.35
CA LEU A 8 2.51 -10.49 -5.81
C LEU A 8 3.99 -10.90 -5.83
N SER A 9 4.32 -12.11 -5.38
CA SER A 9 5.72 -12.57 -5.34
C SER A 9 6.33 -12.85 -6.71
N THR A 10 5.54 -13.29 -7.71
CA THR A 10 6.06 -13.62 -9.04
C THR A 10 6.06 -12.46 -10.02
N GLU A 11 5.14 -11.50 -9.85
CA GLU A 11 4.91 -10.44 -10.84
C GLU A 11 5.51 -9.08 -10.41
N GLN A 12 5.74 -8.86 -9.10
CA GLN A 12 6.26 -7.59 -8.59
C GLN A 12 7.79 -7.58 -8.64
N LYS A 13 8.37 -6.63 -9.37
CA LYS A 13 9.82 -6.49 -9.49
C LYS A 13 10.33 -5.41 -8.54
N THR A 14 11.55 -5.57 -8.03
CA THR A 14 12.20 -4.54 -7.18
C THR A 14 12.27 -3.17 -7.86
N ILE A 15 12.49 -3.17 -9.18
CA ILE A 15 12.59 -1.95 -10.00
C ILE A 15 11.27 -1.16 -10.05
N ASP A 16 10.14 -1.78 -9.71
CA ASP A 16 8.85 -1.10 -9.70
C ASP A 16 8.77 -0.07 -8.59
N TYR A 17 9.46 -0.31 -7.48
CA TYR A 17 9.48 0.57 -6.31
C TYR A 17 10.83 1.24 -6.06
N ARG A 18 11.84 0.88 -6.85
CA ARG A 18 13.15 1.53 -6.84
C ARG A 18 13.66 1.72 -8.26
N SER A 19 12.93 2.51 -9.04
CA SER A 19 13.32 2.79 -10.43
C SER A 19 14.60 3.64 -10.46
N PRO A 20 15.53 3.36 -11.38
CA PRO A 20 16.77 4.11 -11.51
C PRO A 20 16.48 5.53 -11.98
N ASP A 21 17.33 6.48 -11.57
CA ASP A 21 17.29 7.85 -12.07
C ASP A 21 18.06 7.91 -13.39
N ASP A 22 17.41 7.45 -14.46
CA ASP A 22 17.97 7.35 -15.81
C ASP A 22 17.51 8.50 -16.74
N GLY A 23 16.87 9.53 -16.17
CA GLY A 23 16.31 10.67 -16.90
C GLY A 23 14.99 10.37 -17.62
N ASN A 24 14.45 9.15 -17.51
CA ASN A 24 13.12 8.84 -18.03
C ASN A 24 12.02 9.39 -17.11
N LEU A 25 10.88 9.74 -17.69
CA LEU A 25 9.71 10.12 -16.92
C LEU A 25 9.23 8.94 -16.06
N PRO A 26 8.84 9.17 -14.79
CA PRO A 26 8.32 8.11 -13.93
C PRO A 26 7.10 7.42 -14.56
N ASP A 27 7.06 6.08 -14.53
CA ASP A 27 5.88 5.33 -14.97
C ASP A 27 4.72 5.57 -13.99
N HIS A 28 3.65 6.19 -14.48
CA HIS A 28 2.47 6.55 -13.69
C HIS A 28 1.37 5.48 -13.72
N ARG A 29 1.61 4.33 -14.35
CA ARG A 29 0.67 3.22 -14.38
C ARG A 29 0.82 2.33 -13.14
N PRO A 30 -0.26 1.65 -12.72
CA PRO A 30 -0.15 0.57 -11.75
C PRO A 30 0.85 -0.49 -12.22
N THR A 31 1.48 -1.15 -11.26
CA THR A 31 2.42 -2.23 -11.53
C THR A 31 1.70 -3.45 -12.12
N ASN A 32 2.45 -4.28 -12.85
CA ASN A 32 1.88 -5.50 -13.42
C ASN A 32 1.31 -6.41 -12.31
N ALA A 33 1.99 -6.52 -11.16
CA ALA A 33 1.48 -7.28 -10.03
C ALA A 33 0.13 -6.76 -9.53
N CYS A 34 -0.04 -5.44 -9.39
CA CYS A 34 -1.31 -4.82 -9.03
C CYS A 34 -2.43 -5.21 -10.01
N MET A 35 -2.20 -5.01 -11.31
CA MET A 35 -3.17 -5.37 -12.34
C MET A 35 -3.54 -6.86 -12.33
N ARG A 36 -2.56 -7.74 -12.10
CA ARG A 36 -2.77 -9.19 -12.04
C ARG A 36 -3.59 -9.60 -10.82
N VAL A 37 -3.31 -9.01 -9.65
CA VAL A 37 -4.06 -9.24 -8.42
C VAL A 37 -5.50 -8.74 -8.57
N VAL A 38 -5.70 -7.51 -9.03
CA VAL A 38 -7.04 -6.95 -9.24
C VAL A 38 -7.82 -7.76 -10.27
N GLY A 39 -7.19 -8.13 -11.39
CA GLY A 39 -7.83 -8.98 -12.39
C GLY A 39 -8.25 -10.36 -11.85
N TYR A 40 -7.40 -10.99 -11.02
CA TYR A 40 -7.75 -12.25 -10.36
C TYR A 40 -8.92 -12.09 -9.38
N LEU A 41 -8.85 -11.09 -8.50
CA LEU A 41 -9.85 -10.87 -7.47
C LEU A 41 -11.19 -10.41 -8.05
N SER A 42 -11.21 -9.63 -9.13
CA SER A 42 -12.45 -9.24 -9.82
C SER A 42 -13.22 -10.45 -10.33
N ARG A 43 -12.55 -11.45 -10.92
CA ARG A 43 -13.23 -12.71 -11.34
C ARG A 43 -13.79 -13.48 -10.15
N ALA A 44 -13.06 -13.53 -9.04
CA ALA A 44 -13.54 -14.17 -7.82
C ALA A 44 -14.75 -13.41 -7.23
N LEU A 45 -14.76 -12.09 -7.35
CA LEU A 45 -15.82 -11.21 -6.85
C LEU A 45 -17.13 -11.41 -7.62
N GLU A 46 -17.08 -11.57 -8.95
CA GLU A 46 -18.25 -11.87 -9.78
C GLU A 46 -18.96 -13.14 -9.30
N VAL A 47 -18.20 -14.21 -9.03
CA VAL A 47 -18.74 -15.47 -8.51
C VAL A 47 -19.34 -15.25 -7.11
N ALA A 48 -18.60 -14.60 -6.21
CA ALA A 48 -19.09 -14.32 -4.85
C ALA A 48 -20.38 -13.50 -4.84
N PHE A 49 -20.54 -12.55 -5.78
CA PHE A 49 -21.74 -11.72 -5.90
C PHE A 49 -22.97 -12.48 -6.35
N SER A 50 -22.79 -13.56 -7.12
CA SER A 50 -23.86 -14.46 -7.54
C SER A 50 -24.21 -15.54 -6.52
N ALA A 51 -23.28 -15.87 -5.61
CA ALA A 51 -23.41 -17.00 -4.69
C ALA A 51 -23.73 -16.61 -3.24
N LEU A 52 -23.49 -15.35 -2.86
CA LEU A 52 -23.70 -14.86 -1.50
C LEU A 52 -24.68 -13.70 -1.50
N GLU A 53 -25.49 -13.61 -0.44
CA GLU A 53 -26.46 -12.54 -0.24
C GLU A 53 -26.44 -12.01 1.19
N GLY A 54 -27.04 -10.83 1.38
CA GLY A 54 -27.23 -10.18 2.68
C GLY A 54 -25.96 -10.11 3.53
N LEU A 55 -26.09 -10.46 4.80
CA LEU A 55 -25.00 -10.37 5.78
C LEU A 55 -23.83 -11.31 5.46
N ASN A 56 -24.08 -12.48 4.87
CA ASN A 56 -23.01 -13.41 4.51
C ASN A 56 -22.10 -12.82 3.43
N LYS A 57 -22.71 -12.17 2.42
CA LYS A 57 -21.98 -11.43 1.40
C LYS A 57 -21.15 -10.32 2.04
N GLN A 58 -21.76 -9.51 2.91
CA GLN A 58 -21.07 -8.40 3.55
C GLN A 58 -19.88 -8.86 4.40
N SER A 59 -20.06 -9.88 5.25
CA SER A 59 -19.00 -10.44 6.08
C SER A 59 -17.85 -11.01 5.24
N PHE A 60 -18.16 -11.72 4.15
CA PHE A 60 -17.15 -12.24 3.23
C PHE A 60 -16.33 -11.12 2.60
N LEU A 61 -16.98 -10.06 2.10
CA LEU A 61 -16.30 -8.95 1.42
C LEU A 61 -15.44 -8.13 2.38
N THR A 62 -15.93 -7.86 3.59
CA THR A 62 -15.13 -7.21 4.64
C THR A 62 -13.88 -8.02 4.96
N GLU A 63 -14.02 -9.34 5.18
CA GLU A 63 -12.87 -10.20 5.48
C GLU A 63 -11.89 -10.31 4.28
N LEU A 64 -12.40 -10.33 3.05
CA LEU A 64 -11.58 -10.31 1.84
C LEU A 64 -10.74 -9.03 1.76
N GLY A 65 -11.37 -7.87 1.97
CA GLY A 65 -10.70 -6.57 1.98
C GLY A 65 -9.63 -6.49 3.07
N ASP A 66 -9.96 -6.96 4.27
CA ASP A 66 -9.04 -7.00 5.41
C ASP A 66 -7.82 -7.90 5.16
N ARG A 67 -8.04 -9.08 4.55
CA ARG A 67 -6.95 -9.97 4.16
C ARG A 67 -6.09 -9.39 3.05
N LEU A 68 -6.69 -8.73 2.07
CA LEU A 68 -5.94 -8.07 1.00
C LEU A 68 -5.06 -6.96 1.60
N HIS A 69 -5.64 -6.08 2.43
CA HIS A 69 -4.91 -5.02 3.12
C HIS A 69 -3.69 -5.56 3.90
N ARG A 70 -3.90 -6.59 4.75
CA ARG A 70 -2.80 -7.23 5.50
C ARG A 70 -1.75 -7.85 4.58
N GLY A 71 -2.18 -8.53 3.52
CA GLY A 71 -1.29 -9.17 2.54
C GLY A 71 -0.42 -8.15 1.79
N LEU A 72 -0.99 -7.02 1.39
CA LEU A 72 -0.27 -5.93 0.73
C LEU A 72 0.78 -5.31 1.65
N LEU A 73 0.42 -4.98 2.90
CA LEU A 73 1.38 -4.47 3.88
C LEU A 73 2.55 -5.43 4.11
N PHE A 74 2.28 -6.73 4.23
CA PHE A 74 3.32 -7.74 4.37
C PHE A 74 4.19 -7.85 3.11
N HIS A 75 3.60 -7.72 1.93
CA HIS A 75 4.32 -7.78 0.67
C HIS A 75 5.26 -6.58 0.49
N TRP A 76 4.76 -5.36 0.69
CA TRP A 76 5.54 -4.13 0.50
C TRP A 76 6.72 -3.99 1.46
N GLN A 77 6.65 -4.59 2.65
CA GLN A 77 7.78 -4.65 3.59
C GLN A 77 9.04 -5.36 3.05
N LYS A 78 8.93 -6.06 1.92
CA LYS A 78 10.04 -6.76 1.26
C LYS A 78 10.82 -5.87 0.29
N PHE A 79 10.38 -4.63 0.09
CA PHE A 79 10.94 -3.71 -0.90
C PHE A 79 11.65 -2.54 -0.24
N THR A 80 12.48 -1.88 -1.03
CA THR A 80 13.06 -0.58 -0.73
C THR A 80 12.48 0.42 -1.71
N PHE A 81 12.14 1.62 -1.24
CA PHE A 81 11.42 2.63 -2.00
C PHE A 81 12.27 3.87 -2.20
N ASN A 82 12.29 4.38 -3.43
CA ASN A 82 12.67 5.76 -3.71
C ASN A 82 11.43 6.61 -4.00
N PRO A 83 11.54 7.95 -4.13
CA PRO A 83 10.37 8.81 -4.34
C PRO A 83 9.51 8.43 -5.56
N SER A 84 10.15 8.08 -6.68
CA SER A 84 9.45 7.61 -7.89
C SER A 84 8.68 6.30 -7.64
N GLY A 85 9.29 5.36 -6.93
CA GLY A 85 8.62 4.14 -6.50
C GLY A 85 7.49 4.36 -5.49
N GLY A 86 7.61 5.36 -4.62
CA GLY A 86 6.53 5.81 -3.74
C GLY A 86 5.32 6.31 -4.53
N LEU A 87 5.54 7.09 -5.60
CA LEU A 87 4.47 7.52 -6.51
C LEU A 87 3.83 6.32 -7.23
N ARG A 88 4.63 5.34 -7.64
CA ARG A 88 4.13 4.12 -8.29
C ARG A 88 3.33 3.24 -7.33
N LEU A 89 3.77 3.10 -6.09
CA LEU A 89 3.00 2.47 -5.02
C LEU A 89 1.67 3.19 -4.78
N LYS A 90 1.66 4.53 -4.77
CA LYS A 90 0.43 5.32 -4.62
C LYS A 90 -0.58 5.00 -5.73
N ARG A 91 -0.11 4.73 -6.96
CA ARG A 91 -0.97 4.28 -8.08
C ARG A 91 -1.52 2.88 -7.86
N ASP A 92 -0.70 1.94 -7.38
CA ASP A 92 -1.18 0.61 -7.00
C ASP A 92 -2.27 0.70 -5.91
N ILE A 93 -2.07 1.55 -4.90
CA ILE A 93 -3.04 1.76 -3.81
C ILE A 93 -4.36 2.35 -4.34
N THR A 94 -4.30 3.30 -5.26
CA THR A 94 -5.52 3.83 -5.92
C THR A 94 -6.28 2.72 -6.63
N GLU A 95 -5.59 1.90 -7.43
CA GLU A 95 -6.22 0.79 -8.16
C GLU A 95 -6.83 -0.27 -7.22
N TYR A 96 -6.12 -0.63 -6.14
CA TYR A 96 -6.69 -1.51 -5.11
C TYR A 96 -7.86 -0.86 -4.37
N GLY A 97 -7.79 0.44 -4.09
CA GLY A 97 -8.86 1.23 -3.47
C GLY A 97 -10.13 1.22 -4.30
N ASP A 98 -10.01 1.48 -5.60
CA ASP A 98 -11.13 1.44 -6.56
C ASP A 98 -11.73 0.04 -6.68
N PHE A 99 -10.90 -1.00 -6.56
CA PHE A 99 -11.35 -2.37 -6.50
C PHE A 99 -12.18 -2.66 -5.23
N VAL A 100 -11.66 -2.35 -4.04
CA VAL A 100 -12.34 -2.66 -2.78
C VAL A 100 -13.57 -1.78 -2.52
N ARG A 101 -13.66 -0.59 -3.13
CA ARG A 101 -14.83 0.30 -2.99
C ARG A 101 -16.14 -0.36 -3.42
N ARG A 102 -16.05 -1.36 -4.31
CA ARG A 102 -17.18 -2.19 -4.77
C ARG A 102 -17.76 -3.08 -3.66
N PHE A 103 -17.06 -3.21 -2.53
CA PHE A 103 -17.45 -4.07 -1.42
C PHE A 103 -18.50 -3.41 -0.53
N ASN A 104 -18.68 -2.09 -0.62
CA ASN A 104 -19.52 -1.29 0.27
C ASN A 104 -19.22 -1.59 1.75
N ALA A 105 -17.93 -1.64 2.09
CA ALA A 105 -17.43 -1.96 3.41
C ALA A 105 -16.63 -0.76 3.95
N PRO A 106 -17.26 0.18 4.68
CA PRO A 106 -16.63 1.44 5.07
C PRO A 106 -15.30 1.27 5.84
N SER A 107 -15.20 0.23 6.68
CA SER A 107 -13.98 -0.07 7.42
C SER A 107 -12.83 -0.56 6.54
N VAL A 108 -13.11 -1.11 5.35
CA VAL A 108 -12.10 -1.47 4.35
C VAL A 108 -11.71 -0.22 3.57
N ASP A 109 -12.68 0.60 3.18
CA ASP A 109 -12.44 1.84 2.44
C ASP A 109 -11.49 2.76 3.21
N GLU A 110 -11.76 2.97 4.52
CA GLU A 110 -10.92 3.76 5.41
C GLU A 110 -9.47 3.25 5.46
N LYS A 111 -9.27 1.93 5.50
CA LYS A 111 -7.92 1.33 5.50
C LYS A 111 -7.16 1.65 4.22
N PHE A 112 -7.80 1.58 3.06
CA PHE A 112 -7.16 1.89 1.78
C PHE A 112 -6.92 3.40 1.59
N GLU A 113 -7.78 4.24 2.15
CA GLU A 113 -7.54 5.70 2.22
C GLU A 113 -6.31 6.02 3.09
N LEU A 114 -6.18 5.38 4.26
CA LEU A 114 -5.00 5.49 5.11
C LEU A 114 -3.72 4.98 4.42
N LEU A 115 -3.80 3.88 3.66
CA LEU A 115 -2.66 3.43 2.83
C LEU A 115 -2.24 4.51 1.83
N GLY A 116 -3.20 5.23 1.23
CA GLY A 116 -2.93 6.33 0.29
C GLY A 116 -2.13 7.47 0.93
N ILE A 117 -2.42 7.77 2.20
CA ILE A 117 -1.66 8.75 2.99
C ILE A 117 -0.29 8.18 3.39
N MET A 118 -0.24 6.90 3.81
CA MET A 118 0.99 6.20 4.17
C MET A 118 1.99 6.16 3.00
N ALA A 119 1.55 6.06 1.76
CA ALA A 119 2.43 6.13 0.59
C ALA A 119 3.27 7.42 0.54
N ASN A 120 2.77 8.52 1.12
CA ASN A 120 3.52 9.78 1.20
C ASN A 120 4.80 9.64 2.04
N VAL A 121 4.91 8.64 2.93
CA VAL A 121 6.15 8.33 3.67
C VAL A 121 7.33 8.13 2.72
N PHE A 122 7.10 7.64 1.51
CA PHE A 122 8.15 7.43 0.50
C PHE A 122 8.38 8.62 -0.43
N ILE A 123 7.44 9.57 -0.47
CA ILE A 123 7.40 10.64 -1.47
C ILE A 123 7.92 11.96 -0.89
N VAL A 124 7.55 12.28 0.35
CA VAL A 124 7.90 13.58 0.95
C VAL A 124 9.38 13.65 1.32
N ALA A 125 9.91 14.88 1.40
CA ALA A 125 11.26 15.11 1.90
C ALA A 125 11.40 14.64 3.36
N PRO A 126 12.61 14.19 3.79
CA PRO A 126 12.84 13.68 5.14
C PRO A 126 12.35 14.61 6.27
N GLU A 127 12.48 15.92 6.09
CA GLU A 127 12.04 16.97 7.01
C GLU A 127 10.52 17.06 7.18
N SER A 128 9.74 16.60 6.21
CA SER A 128 8.27 16.62 6.26
C SER A 128 7.66 15.37 6.91
N LEU A 129 8.47 14.38 7.28
CA LEU A 129 7.98 13.12 7.87
C LEU A 129 7.33 13.32 9.24
N ALA A 130 7.88 14.22 10.06
CA ALA A 130 7.34 14.48 11.39
C ALA A 130 5.91 15.05 11.30
N SER A 131 5.73 16.11 10.50
CA SER A 131 4.42 16.71 10.27
C SER A 131 3.43 15.75 9.61
N LEU A 132 3.91 14.82 8.76
CA LEU A 132 3.04 13.81 8.15
C LEU A 132 2.44 12.87 9.21
N PHE A 133 3.24 12.41 10.18
CA PHE A 133 2.74 11.54 11.24
C PHE A 133 1.87 12.28 12.25
N GLU A 134 2.25 13.50 12.64
CA GLU A 134 1.44 14.36 13.52
C GLU A 134 0.07 14.69 12.89
N GLY A 135 0.05 14.97 11.58
CA GLY A 135 -1.18 15.28 10.84
C GLY A 135 -2.04 14.06 10.53
N THR A 136 -1.54 12.83 10.69
CA THR A 136 -2.31 11.60 10.43
C THR A 136 -1.90 10.48 11.40
N PRO A 137 -2.33 10.54 12.67
CA PRO A 137 -1.97 9.55 13.69
C PRO A 137 -2.35 8.11 13.30
N GLY A 138 -3.42 7.94 12.52
CA GLY A 138 -3.90 6.63 12.06
C GLY A 138 -2.89 5.84 11.22
N ILE A 139 -1.89 6.50 10.61
CA ILE A 139 -0.84 5.81 9.85
C ILE A 139 0.46 5.63 10.65
N GLN A 140 0.59 6.21 11.85
CA GLN A 140 1.87 6.31 12.56
C GLN A 140 2.52 4.94 12.79
N LYS A 141 1.76 3.96 13.30
CA LYS A 141 2.28 2.62 13.62
C LYS A 141 2.93 1.93 12.42
N ASP A 142 2.22 1.85 11.30
CA ASP A 142 2.77 1.21 10.09
C ASP A 142 3.74 2.14 9.37
N GLY A 143 3.51 3.46 9.38
CA GLY A 143 4.38 4.48 8.82
C GLY A 143 5.79 4.47 9.42
N LEU A 144 5.92 4.33 10.74
CA LEU A 144 7.22 4.19 11.44
C LEU A 144 7.96 2.89 11.08
N ARG A 145 7.25 1.85 10.66
CA ARG A 145 7.87 0.63 10.12
C ARG A 145 8.29 0.85 8.67
N PHE A 146 7.43 1.47 7.88
CA PHE A 146 7.63 1.67 6.44
C PHE A 146 8.68 2.73 6.12
N VAL A 147 8.89 3.73 6.99
CA VAL A 147 9.93 4.74 6.80
C VAL A 147 11.33 4.13 6.69
N GLN A 148 11.57 3.00 7.36
CA GLN A 148 12.83 2.26 7.31
C GLN A 148 13.12 1.65 5.92
N LEU A 149 12.09 1.55 5.07
CA LEU A 149 12.17 1.00 3.73
C LEU A 149 12.53 2.07 2.69
N ARG A 150 12.66 3.35 3.07
CA ARG A 150 13.16 4.38 2.17
C ARG A 150 14.62 4.12 1.80
N ASP A 151 14.99 4.36 0.55
CA ASP A 151 16.36 4.17 0.07
C ASP A 151 17.33 5.22 0.66
N ASP A 152 16.83 6.39 1.01
CA ASP A 152 17.54 7.47 1.69
C ASP A 152 17.54 7.37 3.22
N TYR A 153 16.95 6.33 3.81
CA TYR A 153 16.75 6.24 5.26
C TYR A 153 18.03 6.47 6.08
N ARG A 154 19.13 5.85 5.65
CA ARG A 154 20.44 5.97 6.32
C ARG A 154 21.13 7.29 5.98
N THR A 155 21.14 7.69 4.71
CA THR A 155 21.87 8.87 4.24
C THR A 155 21.24 10.17 4.74
N ALA A 156 19.91 10.23 4.82
CA ALA A 156 19.16 11.37 5.36
C ALA A 156 19.08 11.38 6.90
N LYS A 157 19.62 10.36 7.57
CA LYS A 157 19.59 10.17 9.04
C LYS A 157 18.15 10.24 9.58
N ILE A 158 17.22 9.53 8.96
CA ILE A 158 15.79 9.70 9.26
C ILE A 158 15.45 9.30 10.69
N ALA A 159 16.08 8.27 11.25
CA ALA A 159 15.86 7.83 12.63
C ALA A 159 15.97 8.98 13.66
N SER A 160 16.94 9.89 13.50
CA SER A 160 17.11 11.03 14.42
C SER A 160 16.07 12.14 14.20
N ARG A 161 15.42 12.18 13.04
CA ARG A 161 14.41 13.20 12.71
C ARG A 161 13.03 12.87 13.28
N ILE A 162 12.75 11.57 13.46
CA ILE A 162 11.47 11.07 13.95
C ILE A 162 11.55 10.52 15.38
N SER A 163 12.67 10.71 16.07
CA SER A 163 12.90 10.12 17.40
C SER A 163 11.91 10.59 18.46
N GLY A 164 11.45 11.85 18.39
CA GLY A 164 10.42 12.38 19.29
C GLY A 164 9.08 11.66 19.14
N ILE A 165 8.70 11.34 17.90
CA ILE A 165 7.45 10.66 17.57
C ILE A 165 7.50 9.19 18.03
N VAL A 166 8.64 8.53 17.89
CA VAL A 166 8.85 7.14 18.33
C VAL A 166 8.78 7.02 19.86
N ALA A 167 9.20 8.04 20.60
CA ALA A 167 9.19 8.02 22.06
C ALA A 167 7.77 8.17 22.67
N GLU A 168 6.82 8.70 21.89
CA GLU A 168 5.43 8.95 22.30
C GLU A 168 4.45 7.84 21.85
N SER A 169 4.94 6.86 21.05
CA SER A 169 4.16 5.76 20.47
C SER A 169 4.24 4.48 21.30
#